data_AF-A0A949D1K2-F1
#
_entry.id   AF-A0A949D1K2-F1
#
_cell.length_a   1.000
_cell.length_b   1.000
_cell.length_c   1.000
_cell.angle_alpha   90.00
_cell.angle_beta   90.00
_cell.angle_gamma   90.00
#
_symmetry.space_group_name_H-M   'P 1'
#
loop_
_entity.id
_entity.type
_entity.pdbx_description
1 polymer ?
#
loop_
_entity_poly.entity_id
_entity_poly.type
_entity_poly.pdbx_seq_one_letter_code
_entity_poly.pdbx_strand_id
1 'polypeptide(L)' 'MAKNEDTRDASLRVSKKTRDSLKAAAAVAGRPLYDVTNEAINNYLASVKSGGARKGKK' A
#
# COMPACT_ATOMS: atom_id res chain seq x y z
N MET A 1 17.44 -13.29 -14.60
CA MET A 1 16.40 -12.94 -13.62
C MET A 1 15.45 -11.99 -14.31
N ALA A 2 14.31 -12.49 -14.78
CA ALA A 2 13.33 -11.68 -15.50
C ALA A 2 12.90 -10.53 -14.60
N LYS A 3 13.33 -9.30 -14.92
CA LYS A 3 12.78 -8.10 -14.32
C LYS A 3 11.29 -8.14 -14.63
N ASN A 4 10.48 -8.09 -13.58
CA ASN A 4 9.04 -8.04 -13.64
C ASN A 4 8.61 -6.68 -14.22
N GLU A 5 8.93 -6.44 -15.50
CA GLU A 5 8.64 -5.22 -16.26
C GLU A 5 7.14 -5.09 -16.60
N ASP A 6 6.34 -6.12 -16.27
CA ASP A 6 4.88 -6.14 -16.36
C ASP A 6 4.20 -5.93 -14.98
N THR A 7 4.87 -5.26 -14.05
CA THR A 7 4.22 -4.77 -12.82
C THR A 7 3.33 -3.58 -13.22
N ARG A 8 2.25 -3.87 -13.95
CA ARG A 8 1.33 -2.87 -14.48
C ARG A 8 0.90 -1.95 -13.35
N ASP A 9 1.20 -0.67 -13.49
CA ASP A 9 0.72 0.38 -12.61
C ASP A 9 -0.82 0.38 -12.66
N ALA A 10 -1.42 -0.37 -11.74
CA ALA A 10 -2.85 -0.36 -11.57
C ALA A 10 -3.23 0.96 -10.89
N SER A 11 -4.09 1.75 -11.56
CA SER A 11 -4.65 2.94 -10.93
C SER A 11 -5.57 2.53 -9.78
N LEU A 12 -5.17 2.81 -8.55
CA LEU A 12 -5.99 2.57 -7.37
C LEU A 12 -6.96 3.73 -7.13
N ARG A 13 -8.24 3.41 -6.99
CA ARG A 13 -9.25 4.36 -6.51
C ARG A 13 -9.26 4.36 -4.99
N VAL A 14 -8.85 5.47 -4.39
CA VAL A 14 -8.85 5.69 -2.94
C VAL A 14 -9.58 6.98 -2.59
N SER A 15 -9.98 7.13 -1.32
CA SER A 15 -10.57 8.38 -0.85
C SER A 15 -9.57 9.54 -0.95
N LYS A 16 -10.07 10.78 -1.14
CA LYS A 16 -9.23 11.99 -1.19
C LYS A 16 -8.32 12.12 0.04
N LYS A 17 -8.88 11.87 1.23
CA LYS A 17 -8.15 11.90 2.50
C LYS A 17 -6.99 10.90 2.51
N THR A 18 -7.23 9.65 2.10
CA THR A 18 -6.19 8.61 2.05
C THR A 18 -5.07 8.98 1.08
N ARG A 19 -5.43 9.48 -0.11
CA ARG A 19 -4.44 9.93 -1.11
C ARG A 19 -3.57 11.06 -0.56
N ASP A 20 -4.18 12.05 0.07
CA ASP A 20 -3.44 13.21 0.59
C ASP A 20 -2.51 12.79 1.76
N SER A 21 -2.94 11.84 2.60
CA SER A 21 -2.07 11.22 3.62
C SER A 21 -0.90 10.44 3.02
N LEU A 22 -1.13 9.62 1.99
CA LEU A 22 -0.05 8.90 1.30
C LEU A 22 0.92 9.85 0.62
N LYS A 23 0.41 10.94 0.02
CA LYS A 23 1.24 11.99 -0.59
C LYS A 23 2.11 12.70 0.43
N ALA A 24 1.56 13.02 1.60
CA ALA A 24 2.33 13.60 2.69
C ALA A 24 3.40 12.63 3.21
N ALA A 25 3.06 11.35 3.39
CA ALA A 25 4.00 10.31 3.80
C ALA A 25 5.15 10.14 2.79
N ALA A 26 4.84 10.17 1.49
CA ALA A 26 5.84 10.13 0.42
C ALA A 26 6.79 11.33 0.45
N ALA A 27 6.25 12.54 0.68
CA ALA A 27 7.07 13.74 0.81
C ALA A 27 8.00 13.67 2.04
N VAL A 28 7.51 13.17 3.17
CA VAL A 28 8.31 13.00 4.40
C VAL A 28 9.39 11.92 4.22
N ALA A 29 9.06 10.81 3.55
CA ALA A 29 9.99 9.72 3.28
C ALA A 29 11.02 10.06 2.19
N GLY A 30 10.81 11.15 1.42
CA GLY A 30 11.65 11.50 0.29
C GLY A 30 11.61 10.46 -0.85
N ARG A 31 10.49 9.73 -0.98
CA ARG A 31 10.33 8.62 -1.94
C ARG A 31 9.10 8.84 -2.84
N PRO A 32 9.07 8.22 -4.03
CA PRO A 32 7.89 8.22 -4.88
C PRO A 32 6.63 7.73 -4.15
N LEU A 33 5.49 8.34 -4.46
CA LEU A 33 4.17 7.94 -3.93
C LEU A 33 3.87 6.46 -4.21
N TYR A 34 4.33 5.96 -5.37
CA TYR A 34 4.21 4.56 -5.77
C TYR A 34 4.85 3.61 -4.75
N ASP A 35 6.11 3.84 -4.39
CA ASP A 35 6.86 2.98 -3.48
C ASP A 35 6.20 2.93 -2.10
N VAL A 36 5.80 4.09 -1.58
CA VAL A 36 5.12 4.20 -0.29
C VAL A 36 3.76 3.50 -0.31
N THR A 37 3.03 3.60 -1.43
CA THR A 37 1.73 2.92 -1.59
C THR A 37 1.92 1.40 -1.63
N ASN A 38 2.91 0.91 -2.36
CA ASN A 38 3.22 -0.52 -2.42
C ASN A 38 3.69 -1.07 -1.08
N GLU A 39 4.54 -0.33 -0.36
CA GLU A 39 4.99 -0.70 0.98
C GLU A 39 3.78 -0.81 1.94
N ALA A 40 2.88 0.17 1.92
CA ALA A 40 1.67 0.14 2.74
C ALA A 40 0.77 -1.07 2.42
N ILE A 41 0.60 -1.40 1.13
CA ILE A 41 -0.18 -2.56 0.69
C ILE A 41 0.50 -3.85 1.15
N ASN A 42 1.81 -4.00 0.96
CA ASN A 42 2.55 -5.18 1.36
C ASN A 42 2.51 -5.38 2.88
N ASN A 43 2.66 -4.31 3.66
CA ASN A 43 2.54 -4.35 5.11
C ASN A 43 1.13 -4.78 5.55
N TYR A 44 0.09 -4.24 4.91
CA TYR A 44 -1.29 -4.67 5.15
C TYR A 44 -1.46 -6.16 4.85
N LEU A 45 -1.06 -6.63 3.68
CA LEU A 45 -1.18 -8.03 3.28
C LEU A 45 -0.37 -8.96 4.21
N ALA A 46 0.82 -8.54 4.64
CA ALA A 46 1.62 -9.28 5.63
C ALA A 46 0.89 -9.40 6.97
N SER A 47 0.28 -8.30 7.46
CA SER A 47 -0.52 -8.29 8.70
C SER A 47 -1.75 -9.20 8.59
N VAL A 48 -2.41 -9.23 7.43
CA VAL A 48 -3.56 -10.09 7.17
C VAL A 48 -3.15 -11.56 7.11
N LYS A 49 -2.04 -11.86 6.41
CA LYS A 49 -1.51 -13.23 6.26
C LYS A 49 -1.00 -13.81 7.57
N SER A 50 -0.44 -12.98 8.45
CA SER A 50 0.06 -13.37 9.77
C SER A 50 -1.03 -13.69 10.81
N GLY A 51 -2.30 -13.78 10.40
CA GLY A 51 -3.41 -14.00 11.33
C GLY A 51 -4.14 -12.71 11.66
N GLY A 52 -4.57 -11.97 10.63
CA GLY A 52 -5.70 -11.07 10.71
C GLY A 52 -6.97 -11.87 11.02
N ALA A 53 -7.02 -12.48 12.21
CA ALA A 53 -8.20 -13.08 12.77
C ALA A 53 -9.24 -11.95 12.81
N ARG A 54 -10.23 -12.11 11.92
CA ARG A 54 -11.53 -11.46 12.04
C ARG A 54 -11.90 -11.46 13.51
N LYS A 55 -11.75 -10.32 14.19
CA LYS A 55 -12.36 -10.12 15.51
C LYS A 55 -13.85 -9.86 15.27
N GLY A 56 -14.51 -10.84 14.66
CA GLY A 56 -15.94 -11.05 14.86
C GLY A 56 -16.07 -11.65 16.25
N LYS A 57 -16.30 -10.80 17.24
CA LYS A 57 -16.94 -11.22 18.47
C LYS A 57 -18.33 -10.57 18.46
N LYS A 58 -19.33 -11.41 18.16
CA LYS A 58 -20.68 -11.25 18.69
C LYS A 58 -20.60 -11.26 20.22
#